data_AF-G3A7J1-F1
#
_entry.id   AF-G3A7J1-F1
#
_cell.length_a   1.000
_cell.length_b   1.000
_cell.length_c   1.000
_cell.angle_alpha   90.00
_cell.angle_beta   90.00
_cell.angle_gamma   90.00
#
_symmetry.space_group_name_H-M   'P 1'
#
loop_
_entity.id
_entity.type
_entity.pdbx_description
1 polymer ?
#
loop_
_entity_poly.entity_id
_entity_poly.type
_entity_poly.pdbx_seq_one_letter_code
_entity_poly.pdbx_strand_id
1 'polypeptide(L)'
;MSLPQNTESSSNVVGNNDQRPSPAKGFMILCSVVLVVGLLLALANVLGIADTWAAFLFALYWGAIERSNFRKLLHCAVGAAVGLTAAYFLHLLPLMYGSTAYVPCMIGVLVLVYCQTMGWFAIGINMVTMLFLLVGTIPAIQGSAQYPKLVASLALGVVYFSVVVWLANQVSRRTATRKLA
;
A
#
# COMPACT_ATOMS: atom_id res chain seq x y z
N MET A 1 18.14 50.63 47.80
CA MET A 1 18.47 49.91 46.55
C MET A 1 17.14 49.42 45.98
N SER A 2 16.61 50.11 44.99
CA SER A 2 15.21 49.99 44.55
C SER A 2 15.12 49.83 43.03
N LEU A 3 14.34 48.83 42.65
CA LEU A 3 13.69 48.52 41.35
C LEU A 3 14.51 47.77 40.28
N PRO A 4 13.85 46.99 39.37
CA PRO A 4 12.40 46.86 39.16
C PRO A 4 11.84 45.43 39.06
N GLN A 5 10.51 45.36 39.19
CA GLN A 5 9.67 44.27 38.69
C GLN A 5 9.61 44.29 37.16
N ASN A 6 9.72 43.11 36.53
CA ASN A 6 9.27 42.89 35.16
C ASN A 6 7.90 42.22 35.18
N THR A 7 6.87 43.06 35.10
CA THR A 7 5.63 42.76 34.38
C THR A 7 5.88 42.97 32.87
N GLU A 8 5.05 42.34 32.04
CA GLU A 8 5.03 42.32 30.55
C GLU A 8 5.92 41.21 29.95
N SER A 9 5.47 40.34 29.04
CA SER A 9 4.43 40.49 28.04
C SER A 9 3.91 39.13 27.56
N SER A 10 2.60 39.06 27.43
CA SER A 10 1.86 38.19 26.52
C SER A 10 2.62 37.87 25.24
N SER A 11 2.99 36.60 25.06
CA SER A 11 2.97 36.02 23.72
C SER A 11 2.26 34.69 23.83
N ASN A 12 0.96 34.77 23.56
CA ASN A 12 0.23 33.79 22.77
C ASN A 12 1.05 32.53 22.53
N VAL A 13 0.85 31.51 23.36
CA VAL A 13 0.80 30.16 22.81
C VAL A 13 -0.41 30.20 21.89
N VAL A 14 -0.14 30.75 20.69
CA VAL A 14 -0.92 30.58 19.48
C VAL A 14 -1.33 29.13 19.59
N GLY A 15 -2.62 28.91 19.84
CA GLY A 15 -3.21 27.60 19.73
C GLY A 15 -2.69 27.11 18.40
N ASN A 16 -1.74 26.18 18.46
CA ASN A 16 -1.32 25.43 17.31
C ASN A 16 -2.63 24.76 16.95
N ASN A 17 -3.34 25.37 16.02
CA ASN A 17 -4.56 24.84 15.47
C ASN A 17 -4.07 23.54 14.89
N ASP A 18 -4.16 22.47 15.68
CA ASP A 18 -4.27 21.11 15.23
C ASP A 18 -5.22 21.24 14.05
N GLN A 19 -4.67 21.23 12.83
CA GLN A 19 -5.43 21.40 11.60
C GLN A 19 -6.19 20.09 11.39
N ARG A 20 -7.09 19.80 12.33
CA ARG A 20 -8.12 18.80 12.19
C ARG A 20 -8.92 19.27 10.99
N PRO A 21 -9.00 18.48 9.92
CA PRO A 21 -9.83 18.85 8.79
C PRO A 21 -11.22 19.18 9.32
N SER A 22 -11.74 20.36 8.96
CA SER A 22 -13.14 20.71 9.24
C SER A 22 -14.04 19.52 8.91
N PRO A 23 -15.10 19.24 9.70
CA PRO A 23 -15.97 18.09 9.47
C PRO A 23 -16.40 17.93 8.00
N ALA A 24 -16.63 19.04 7.29
CA ALA A 24 -16.94 19.05 5.86
C ALA A 24 -15.79 18.54 4.96
N LYS A 25 -14.54 18.93 5.27
CA LYS A 25 -13.35 18.42 4.55
C LYS A 25 -13.14 16.93 4.82
N GLY A 26 -13.35 16.48 6.06
CA GLY A 26 -13.31 15.06 6.41
C GLY A 26 -14.33 14.24 5.62
N PHE A 27 -15.57 14.73 5.54
CA PHE A 27 -16.63 14.10 4.75
C PHE A 27 -16.30 14.03 3.26
N MET A 28 -15.73 15.09 2.67
CA MET A 28 -15.30 15.07 1.27
C MET A 28 -14.20 14.03 1.01
N ILE A 29 -13.21 13.93 1.91
CA ILE A 29 -12.15 12.91 1.80
C ILE A 29 -12.79 11.52 1.88
N LEU A 30 -13.70 11.29 2.82
CA LEU A 30 -14.41 10.02 2.96
C LEU A 30 -15.18 9.65 1.68
N CYS A 31 -16.00 10.57 1.14
CA CYS A 31 -16.72 10.34 -0.11
C CYS A 31 -15.76 10.02 -1.27
N SER A 32 -14.63 10.73 -1.35
CA SER A 32 -13.61 10.45 -2.36
C SER A 32 -13.03 9.04 -2.22
N VAL A 33 -12.71 8.61 -0.99
CA VAL A 33 -12.20 7.25 -0.74
C VAL A 33 -13.26 6.21 -1.10
N VAL A 34 -14.50 6.40 -0.66
CA VAL A 34 -15.62 5.48 -0.98
C VAL A 34 -15.82 5.35 -2.49
N LEU A 35 -15.75 6.45 -3.24
CA LEU A 35 -15.83 6.41 -4.70
C LEU A 35 -14.68 5.63 -5.33
N VAL A 36 -13.43 5.90 -4.91
CA VAL A 36 -12.25 5.21 -5.46
C VAL A 36 -12.28 3.71 -5.13
N VAL A 37 -12.64 3.35 -3.90
CA VAL A 37 -12.74 1.96 -3.45
C VAL A 37 -13.90 1.26 -4.16
N GLY A 38 -15.08 1.88 -4.19
CA GLY A 38 -16.27 1.34 -4.84
C GLY A 38 -16.08 1.10 -6.33
N LEU A 39 -15.41 2.02 -7.03
CA LEU A 39 -15.11 1.87 -8.45
C LEU A 39 -14.10 0.73 -8.71
N LEU A 40 -13.10 0.55 -7.83
CA LEU A 40 -12.20 -0.62 -7.92
C LEU A 40 -12.98 -1.93 -7.76
N LEU A 41 -13.85 -2.02 -6.75
CA LEU A 41 -14.68 -3.20 -6.51
C LEU A 41 -15.61 -3.48 -7.70
N ALA A 42 -16.22 -2.45 -8.26
CA ALA A 42 -17.07 -2.57 -9.45
C ALA A 42 -16.27 -3.11 -10.65
N LEU A 43 -15.08 -2.57 -10.91
CA LEU A 43 -14.19 -3.09 -11.98
C LEU A 43 -13.80 -4.54 -11.71
N ALA A 44 -13.39 -4.87 -10.49
CA ALA A 44 -13.01 -6.23 -10.14
C ALA A 44 -14.16 -7.22 -10.35
N ASN A 45 -15.39 -6.81 -10.00
CA ASN A 45 -16.58 -7.63 -10.21
C ASN A 45 -16.87 -7.86 -11.71
N VAL A 46 -16.73 -6.83 -12.55
CA VAL A 46 -16.88 -6.97 -14.02
C VAL A 46 -15.83 -7.92 -14.61
N LEU A 47 -14.60 -7.91 -14.06
CA LEU A 47 -13.52 -8.80 -14.48
C LEU A 47 -13.60 -10.21 -13.83
N GLY A 48 -14.58 -10.48 -12.97
CA GLY A 48 -14.73 -11.77 -12.28
C GLY A 48 -13.65 -12.06 -11.24
N ILE A 49 -12.99 -11.01 -10.72
CA ILE A 49 -11.94 -11.06 -9.71
C ILE A 49 -12.59 -10.91 -8.32
N ALA A 50 -12.68 -12.02 -7.58
CA ALA A 50 -13.23 -12.01 -6.22
C ALA A 50 -12.21 -11.50 -5.19
N ASP A 51 -10.95 -11.91 -5.32
CA ASP A 51 -9.88 -11.60 -4.37
C ASP A 51 -9.19 -10.27 -4.69
N THR A 52 -9.79 -9.16 -4.27
CA THR A 52 -9.27 -7.80 -4.51
C THR A 52 -8.20 -7.34 -3.51
N TRP A 53 -7.91 -8.14 -2.48
CA TRP A 53 -6.98 -7.76 -1.42
C TRP A 53 -5.59 -7.41 -1.96
N ALA A 54 -5.13 -8.07 -3.03
CA ALA A 54 -3.84 -7.80 -3.64
C ALA A 54 -3.77 -6.37 -4.21
N ALA A 55 -4.84 -5.91 -4.85
CA ALA A 55 -4.95 -4.52 -5.30
C ALA A 55 -4.92 -3.54 -4.12
N PHE A 56 -5.65 -3.84 -3.04
CA PHE A 56 -5.71 -3.00 -1.85
C PHE A 56 -4.40 -2.92 -1.10
N LEU A 57 -3.70 -4.04 -0.93
CA LEU A 57 -2.41 -4.08 -0.25
C LEU A 57 -1.34 -3.32 -1.04
N PHE A 58 -1.37 -3.41 -2.37
CA PHE A 58 -0.55 -2.56 -3.21
C PHE A 58 -0.87 -1.08 -3.00
N ALA A 59 -2.15 -0.71 -3.01
CA ALA A 59 -2.59 0.68 -2.79
C ALA A 59 -2.17 1.21 -1.42
N LEU A 60 -2.31 0.39 -0.38
CA LEU A 60 -1.94 0.73 0.98
C LEU A 60 -0.43 0.98 1.06
N TYR A 61 0.38 0.08 0.52
CA TYR A 61 1.83 0.24 0.56
C TYR A 61 2.28 1.42 -0.30
N TRP A 62 1.97 1.40 -1.60
CA TRP A 62 2.47 2.41 -2.54
C TRP A 62 1.86 3.79 -2.25
N GLY A 63 0.56 3.84 -1.94
CA GLY A 63 -0.17 5.06 -1.65
C GLY A 63 0.17 5.66 -0.29
N ALA A 64 0.14 4.86 0.78
CA ALA A 64 0.31 5.38 2.15
C ALA A 64 1.79 5.43 2.59
N ILE A 65 2.57 4.39 2.32
CA ILE A 65 3.97 4.30 2.79
C ILE A 65 4.89 5.06 1.84
N GLU A 66 4.79 4.77 0.53
CA GLU A 66 5.63 5.41 -0.49
C GLU A 66 5.06 6.73 -1.03
N ARG A 67 3.98 7.23 -0.43
CA ARG A 67 3.34 8.51 -0.74
C ARG A 67 3.04 8.68 -2.24
N SER A 68 2.63 7.60 -2.90
CA SER A 68 2.31 7.54 -4.33
C SER A 68 3.46 7.99 -5.25
N ASN A 69 4.71 7.73 -4.87
CA ASN A 69 5.86 8.08 -5.69
C ASN A 69 5.97 7.20 -6.95
N PHE A 70 5.76 7.80 -8.12
CA PHE A 70 5.82 7.11 -9.42
C PHE A 70 7.19 6.49 -9.74
N ARG A 71 8.30 7.03 -9.20
CA ARG A 71 9.65 6.44 -9.42
C ARG A 71 9.79 5.06 -8.76
N LYS A 72 9.07 4.84 -7.66
CA LYS A 72 9.10 3.59 -6.91
C LYS A 72 7.97 2.63 -7.29
N LEU A 73 7.10 3.04 -8.21
CA LEU A 73 5.93 2.26 -8.61
C LEU A 73 6.31 0.90 -9.19
N LEU A 74 7.25 0.90 -10.15
CA LEU A 74 7.73 -0.33 -10.76
C LEU A 74 8.41 -1.23 -9.73
N HIS A 75 9.20 -0.64 -8.83
CA HIS A 75 9.87 -1.37 -7.75
C HIS A 75 8.84 -2.01 -6.79
N CYS A 76 7.78 -1.29 -6.43
CA CYS A 76 6.70 -1.82 -5.61
C CYS A 76 5.92 -2.92 -6.33
N ALA A 77 5.65 -2.74 -7.62
CA ALA A 77 4.92 -3.72 -8.42
C ALA A 77 5.71 -5.03 -8.58
N VAL A 78 7.03 -4.93 -8.84
CA VAL A 78 7.92 -6.10 -8.91
C VAL A 78 7.99 -6.78 -7.53
N GLY A 79 8.16 -6.03 -6.45
CA GLY A 79 8.18 -6.60 -5.09
C GLY A 79 6.88 -7.33 -4.75
N ALA A 80 5.73 -6.73 -5.05
CA ALA A 80 4.42 -7.37 -4.87
C ALA A 80 4.29 -8.66 -5.69
N ALA A 81 4.73 -8.64 -6.95
CA ALA A 81 4.70 -9.82 -7.82
C ALA A 81 5.61 -10.94 -7.31
N VAL A 82 6.82 -10.61 -6.85
CA VAL A 82 7.76 -11.57 -6.25
C VAL A 82 7.18 -12.15 -4.95
N GLY A 83 6.60 -11.32 -4.09
CA GLY A 83 5.99 -11.76 -2.82
C GLY A 83 4.81 -12.69 -3.04
N LEU A 84 3.94 -12.36 -4.01
CA LEU A 84 2.80 -13.19 -4.39
C LEU A 84 3.25 -14.52 -5.02
N THR A 85 4.28 -14.49 -5.86
CA THR A 85 4.85 -15.70 -6.47
C THR A 85 5.49 -16.60 -5.42
N ALA A 86 6.23 -16.02 -4.46
CA ALA A 86 6.78 -16.77 -3.33
C ALA A 86 5.68 -17.42 -2.50
N ALA A 87 4.62 -16.66 -2.16
CA ALA A 87 3.46 -17.19 -1.44
C ALA A 87 2.77 -18.34 -2.20
N TYR A 88 2.70 -18.25 -3.53
CA TYR A 88 2.17 -19.33 -4.37
C TYR A 88 3.03 -20.60 -4.27
N PHE A 89 4.35 -20.50 -4.38
CA PHE A 89 5.24 -21.65 -4.20
C PHE A 89 5.12 -22.26 -2.81
N LEU A 90 5.04 -21.43 -1.77
CA LEU A 90 4.84 -21.84 -0.38
C LEU A 90 3.53 -22.59 -0.15
N HIS A 91 2.49 -22.30 -0.94
CA HIS A 91 1.24 -23.03 -0.89
C HIS A 91 1.26 -24.32 -1.72
N LEU A 92 1.90 -24.29 -2.89
CA LEU A 92 1.97 -25.43 -3.81
C LEU A 92 2.83 -26.57 -3.25
N LEU A 93 3.94 -26.27 -2.56
CA LEU A 93 4.87 -27.27 -2.03
C LEU A 93 4.19 -28.25 -1.04
N PRO A 94 3.48 -27.80 0.00
CA PRO A 94 2.76 -28.69 0.92
C PRO A 94 1.65 -29.48 0.26
N LEU A 95 1.03 -28.93 -0.80
CA LEU A 95 -0.03 -29.61 -1.54
C LEU A 95 0.49 -30.81 -2.35
N MET A 96 1.73 -30.72 -2.85
CA MET A 96 2.38 -31.77 -3.64
C MET A 96 3.15 -32.79 -2.79
N TYR A 97 3.85 -32.34 -1.74
CA TYR A 97 4.77 -33.17 -0.94
C TYR A 97 4.26 -33.47 0.49
N GLY A 98 3.06 -32.98 0.83
CA GLY A 98 2.48 -33.18 2.15
C GLY A 98 3.31 -32.56 3.28
N SER A 99 3.33 -33.21 4.44
CA SER A 99 3.99 -32.69 5.64
C SER A 99 5.51 -32.53 5.52
N THR A 100 6.15 -33.20 4.56
CA THR A 100 7.59 -33.06 4.32
C THR A 100 7.97 -31.70 3.74
N ALA A 101 7.02 -30.98 3.13
CA ALA A 101 7.26 -29.69 2.50
C ALA A 101 7.34 -28.51 3.50
N TYR A 102 6.96 -28.69 4.77
CA TYR A 102 7.00 -27.60 5.75
C TYR A 102 8.42 -27.10 6.03
N VAL A 103 9.40 -28.01 6.12
CA VAL A 103 10.82 -27.67 6.33
C VAL A 103 11.40 -26.85 5.17
N PRO A 104 11.30 -27.29 3.90
CA PRO A 104 11.80 -26.49 2.78
C PRO A 104 11.03 -25.18 2.59
N CYS A 105 9.73 -25.13 2.91
CA CYS A 105 8.97 -23.87 2.95
C CYS A 105 9.57 -22.88 3.95
N MET A 106 9.86 -23.32 5.18
CA MET A 106 10.47 -22.47 6.20
C MET A 106 11.87 -21.99 5.79
N ILE A 107 12.69 -22.88 5.22
CA ILE A 107 13.99 -22.50 4.68
C ILE A 107 13.84 -21.46 3.57
N GLY A 108 12.88 -21.63 2.66
CA GLY A 108 12.61 -20.67 1.58
C GLY A 108 12.23 -19.27 2.08
N VAL A 109 11.35 -19.18 3.08
CA VAL A 109 11.02 -17.90 3.74
C VAL A 109 12.26 -17.30 4.40
N LEU A 110 13.05 -18.11 5.12
CA LEU A 110 14.26 -17.66 5.79
C LEU A 110 15.29 -17.09 4.81
N VAL A 111 15.48 -17.75 3.67
CA VAL A 111 16.36 -17.27 2.59
C VAL A 111 15.86 -15.96 2.01
N LEU A 112 14.56 -15.81 1.75
CA LEU A 112 13.98 -14.54 1.26
C LEU A 112 14.19 -13.40 2.26
N VAL A 113 13.96 -13.65 3.56
CA VAL A 113 14.19 -12.68 4.62
C VAL A 113 15.67 -12.33 4.75
N TYR A 114 16.55 -13.32 4.64
CA TYR A 114 17.99 -13.11 4.67
C TYR A 114 18.47 -12.27 3.47
N CYS A 115 18.04 -12.61 2.26
CA CYS A 115 18.34 -11.83 1.06
C CYS A 115 17.86 -10.38 1.18
N GLN A 116 16.64 -10.17 1.72
CA GLN A 116 16.14 -8.82 1.99
C GLN A 116 17.02 -8.06 2.97
N THR A 117 17.41 -8.71 4.07
CA THR A 117 18.19 -8.10 5.15
C THR A 117 19.59 -7.72 4.66
N MET A 118 20.21 -8.55 3.81
CA MET A 118 21.48 -8.23 3.17
C MET A 118 21.38 -7.28 1.97
N GLY A 119 20.16 -6.86 1.59
CA GLY A 119 19.94 -6.00 0.43
C GLY A 119 20.30 -6.66 -0.91
N TRP A 120 20.47 -7.98 -0.93
CA TRP A 120 20.69 -8.73 -2.16
C TRP A 120 19.41 -8.73 -2.98
N PHE A 121 19.52 -8.36 -4.26
CA PHE A 121 18.37 -8.30 -5.17
C PHE A 121 17.28 -7.31 -4.70
N ALA A 122 17.66 -6.17 -4.13
CA ALA A 122 16.76 -5.16 -3.57
C ALA A 122 15.62 -4.73 -4.51
N ILE A 123 15.79 -4.84 -5.83
CA ILE A 123 14.77 -4.55 -6.85
C ILE A 123 13.57 -5.53 -6.75
N GLY A 124 13.83 -6.81 -6.50
CA GLY A 124 12.80 -7.85 -6.40
C GLY A 124 12.43 -8.25 -4.97
N ILE A 125 13.34 -8.09 -4.02
CA ILE A 125 13.15 -8.43 -2.61
C ILE A 125 13.17 -7.13 -1.80
N ASN A 126 11.97 -6.60 -1.56
CA ASN A 126 11.77 -5.35 -0.83
C ASN A 126 10.70 -5.52 0.26
N MET A 127 10.43 -4.44 1.00
CA MET A 127 9.37 -4.43 2.02
C MET A 127 7.98 -4.82 1.47
N VAL A 128 7.69 -4.55 0.19
CA VAL A 128 6.44 -5.00 -0.47
C VAL A 128 6.42 -6.51 -0.64
N THR A 129 7.54 -7.11 -1.02
CA THR A 129 7.71 -8.56 -1.13
C THR A 129 7.33 -9.24 0.19
N MET A 130 7.81 -8.72 1.32
CA MET A 130 7.46 -9.27 2.63
C MET A 130 6.00 -9.06 2.97
N LEU A 131 5.44 -7.88 2.70
CA LEU A 131 4.04 -7.61 2.97
C LEU A 131 3.13 -8.60 2.22
N PHE A 132 3.39 -8.82 0.93
CA PHE A 132 2.63 -9.76 0.11
C PHE A 132 2.87 -11.21 0.48
N LEU A 133 4.11 -11.57 0.83
CA LEU A 133 4.44 -12.91 1.32
C LEU A 133 3.70 -13.19 2.63
N LEU A 134 3.75 -12.26 3.60
CA LEU A 134 3.10 -12.42 4.89
C LEU A 134 1.60 -12.65 4.73
N VAL A 135 0.92 -11.79 3.97
CA VAL A 135 -0.52 -11.91 3.74
C VAL A 135 -0.84 -13.16 2.92
N GLY A 136 -0.08 -13.43 1.86
CA GLY A 136 -0.28 -14.61 1.00
C GLY A 136 -0.01 -15.95 1.69
N THR A 137 0.72 -15.95 2.82
CA THR A 137 0.94 -17.15 3.65
C THR A 137 -0.16 -17.40 4.68
N ILE A 138 -1.15 -16.51 4.83
CA ILE A 138 -2.26 -16.70 5.77
C ILE A 138 -3.15 -17.86 5.28
N PRO A 139 -3.33 -18.93 6.06
CA PRO A 139 -4.10 -20.11 5.63
C PRO A 139 -5.55 -19.79 5.23
N ALA A 140 -6.18 -18.85 5.93
CA ALA A 140 -7.54 -18.39 5.64
C ALA A 140 -7.67 -17.74 4.25
N ILE A 141 -6.60 -17.15 3.73
CA ILE A 141 -6.58 -16.51 2.40
C ILE A 141 -6.23 -17.56 1.33
N GLN A 142 -5.35 -18.51 1.66
CA GLN A 142 -4.97 -19.60 0.74
C GLN A 142 -6.13 -20.54 0.41
N GLY A 143 -7.03 -20.80 1.37
CA GLY A 143 -8.18 -21.68 1.17
C GLY A 143 -9.18 -21.18 0.12
N SER A 144 -9.21 -19.88 -0.18
CA SER A 144 -10.05 -19.27 -1.22
C SER A 144 -9.25 -18.75 -2.42
N ALA A 145 -7.93 -18.87 -2.40
CA ALA A 145 -7.04 -18.20 -3.34
C ALA A 145 -7.12 -18.77 -4.76
N GLN A 146 -7.62 -17.96 -5.70
CA GLN A 146 -7.44 -18.23 -7.12
C GLN A 146 -6.22 -17.46 -7.65
N TYR A 147 -5.05 -18.09 -7.64
CA TYR A 147 -3.76 -17.43 -7.99
C TYR A 147 -3.75 -16.64 -9.30
N PRO A 148 -4.34 -17.10 -10.42
CA PRO A 148 -4.43 -16.30 -11.63
C PRO A 148 -5.22 -15.00 -11.43
N LYS A 149 -6.30 -15.06 -10.63
CA LYS A 149 -7.11 -13.89 -10.30
C LYS A 149 -6.42 -12.95 -9.33
N LEU A 150 -5.55 -13.46 -8.46
CA LEU A 150 -4.71 -12.67 -7.57
C LEU A 150 -3.68 -11.84 -8.35
N VAL A 151 -3.03 -12.45 -9.34
CA VAL A 151 -2.10 -11.73 -10.22
C VAL A 151 -2.86 -10.68 -11.05
N ALA A 152 -4.04 -11.04 -11.57
CA ALA A 152 -4.91 -10.09 -12.27
C ALA A 152 -5.37 -8.95 -11.34
N SER A 153 -5.70 -9.24 -10.07
CA SER A 153 -6.04 -8.23 -9.07
C SER A 153 -4.88 -7.29 -8.81
N LEU A 154 -3.65 -7.82 -8.68
CA LEU A 154 -2.47 -6.99 -8.50
C LEU A 154 -2.26 -6.07 -9.70
N ALA A 155 -2.31 -6.61 -10.93
CA ALA A 155 -2.19 -5.82 -12.15
C ALA A 155 -3.27 -4.73 -12.24
N LEU A 156 -4.51 -5.07 -11.92
CA LEU A 156 -5.63 -4.13 -11.86
C LEU A 156 -5.34 -3.02 -10.85
N GLY A 157 -4.90 -3.37 -9.63
CA GLY A 157 -4.54 -2.39 -8.60
C GLY A 157 -3.41 -1.46 -9.05
N VAL A 158 -2.33 -2.01 -9.59
CA VAL A 158 -1.20 -1.23 -10.09
C VAL A 158 -1.68 -0.21 -11.13
N VAL A 159 -2.41 -0.65 -12.15
CA VAL A 159 -2.90 0.24 -13.21
C VAL A 159 -3.91 1.25 -12.67
N TYR A 160 -4.92 0.79 -11.94
CA TYR A 160 -6.01 1.62 -11.42
C TYR A 160 -5.50 2.73 -10.50
N PHE A 161 -4.71 2.38 -9.48
CA PHE A 161 -4.22 3.37 -8.52
C PHE A 161 -3.21 4.33 -9.15
N SER A 162 -2.39 3.86 -10.10
CA SER A 162 -1.51 4.75 -10.88
C SER A 162 -2.30 5.83 -11.61
N VAL A 163 -3.39 5.42 -12.29
CA VAL A 163 -4.26 6.32 -13.05
C VAL A 163 -4.99 7.29 -12.13
N VAL A 164 -5.55 6.81 -11.02
CA VAL A 164 -6.26 7.66 -10.05
C VAL A 164 -5.34 8.73 -9.48
N VAL A 165 -4.13 8.37 -9.04
CA VAL A 165 -3.15 9.34 -8.52
C VAL A 165 -2.69 10.31 -9.62
N TRP A 166 -2.50 9.82 -10.84
CA TRP A 166 -2.11 10.69 -11.96
C TRP A 166 -3.19 11.74 -12.26
N LEU A 167 -4.47 11.33 -12.28
CA LEU A 167 -5.62 12.23 -12.44
C LEU A 167 -5.71 13.24 -11.28
N ALA A 168 -5.55 12.78 -10.04
CA ALA A 168 -5.55 13.66 -8.87
C ALA A 168 -4.45 14.71 -8.95
N ASN A 169 -3.24 14.33 -9.37
CA ASN A 169 -2.12 15.25 -9.56
C ASN A 169 -2.39 16.28 -10.67
N GLN A 170 -3.04 15.89 -11.77
CA GLN A 170 -3.42 16.80 -12.85
C GLN A 170 -4.43 17.87 -12.38
N VAL A 171 -5.47 17.46 -11.63
CA VAL A 171 -6.47 18.38 -11.08
C VAL A 171 -5.83 19.35 -10.09
N SER A 172 -4.92 18.85 -9.23
CA SER A 172 -4.21 19.67 -8.25
C SER A 172 -3.33 20.73 -8.92
N ARG A 173 -2.62 20.36 -10.00
CA ARG A 173 -1.82 21.30 -10.80
C ARG A 173 -2.67 22.40 -11.42
N ARG A 174 -3.81 22.07 -12.03
CA ARG A 174 -4.74 23.04 -12.64
C ARG A 174 -5.30 24.02 -11.61
N THR A 175 -5.56 23.55 -10.40
CA THR A 175 -6.10 24.38 -9.31
C THR A 175 -5.05 25.31 -8.74
N ALA A 176 -3.77 24.90 -8.70
CA ALA A 176 -2.66 25.74 -8.26
C ALA A 176 -2.41 26.92 -9.21
N THR A 177 -2.46 26.68 -10.53
CA THR A 177 -2.29 27.76 -11.52
C THR A 177 -3.42 28.79 -11.46
N ARG A 178 -4.65 28.37 -11.12
CA ARG A 178 -5.82 29.26 -11.00
C ARG A 178 -5.80 30.14 -9.73
N LYS A 179 -4.90 29.89 -8.78
CA LYS A 179 -4.72 30.73 -7.58
C LYS A 179 -3.68 31.85 -7.76
N LEU A 180 -2.94 31.84 -8.86
CA LEU A 180 -1.88 32.79 -9.18
C LEU A 180 -2.26 33.78 -10.31
N ALA A 181 -3.47 33.63 -10.87
CA ALA A 181 -4.07 34.50 -11.87
C ALA A 181 -5.33 35.16 -11.28
#